data_AF-A0A1X7MS66-F1
#
_entry.id   AF-A0A1X7MS66-F1
#
_cell.length_a   1.000
_cell.length_b   1.000
_cell.length_c   1.000
_cell.angle_alpha   90.00
_cell.angle_beta   90.00
_cell.angle_gamma   90.00
#
_symmetry.space_group_name_H-M   'P 1'
#
loop_
_entity.id
_entity.type
_entity.pdbx_description
1 polymer ?
#
loop_
_entity_poly.entity_id
_entity_poly.type
_entity_poly.pdbx_seq_one_letter_code
_entity_poly.pdbx_strand_id
1 'polypeptide(L)'
;MRNFINEFKKFAFRGNVLDLAVGIVIGAAFTTIVSSLVEDIIMPFVGMLTGGHDISALSINIGTAKLAYGSFLQAILNFLIIALAIFIFIKIISNAAAKFRQEEEIEKLEIEIPAAEKYLKDIRDLLAKETSPIDLS
;
A
#
# COMPACT_ATOMS: atom_id res chain seq x y z
N MET A 1 18.93 -17.99 -29.88
CA MET A 1 18.35 -16.74 -29.31
C MET A 1 16.82 -16.66 -29.39
N ARG A 2 16.17 -17.05 -30.50
CA ARG A 2 14.68 -17.03 -30.60
C ARG A 2 13.97 -17.87 -29.53
N ASN A 3 14.53 -19.02 -29.16
CA ASN A 3 13.95 -19.89 -28.12
C ASN A 3 13.96 -19.26 -26.73
N PHE A 4 15.07 -18.61 -26.35
CA PHE A 4 15.17 -17.89 -25.07
C PHE A 4 14.17 -16.73 -24.96
N ILE A 5 14.00 -15.94 -26.03
CA ILE A 5 13.02 -14.84 -26.05
C ILE A 5 11.59 -15.37 -25.88
N ASN A 6 11.27 -16.51 -26.51
CA ASN A 6 9.95 -17.12 -26.40
C ASN A 6 9.70 -17.75 -25.00
N GLU A 7 10.74 -18.33 -24.39
CA GLU A 7 10.70 -18.86 -23.02
C GLU A 7 10.59 -17.73 -21.99
N PHE A 8 11.37 -16.67 -22.16
CA PHE A 8 11.29 -15.46 -21.35
C PHE A 8 9.92 -14.80 -21.46
N LYS A 9 9.35 -14.71 -22.68
CA LYS A 9 7.99 -14.25 -22.88
C LYS A 9 7.01 -15.13 -22.09
N LYS A 10 7.03 -16.45 -22.25
CA LYS A 10 6.17 -17.36 -21.48
C LYS A 10 6.34 -17.23 -19.95
N PHE A 11 7.55 -16.93 -19.48
CA PHE A 11 7.82 -16.69 -18.06
C PHE A 11 7.28 -15.33 -17.59
N ALA A 12 7.56 -14.24 -18.31
CA ALA A 12 7.14 -12.89 -17.96
C ALA A 12 5.63 -12.68 -18.04
N PHE A 13 4.96 -13.37 -18.97
CA PHE A 13 3.50 -13.36 -19.10
C PHE A 13 2.78 -14.30 -18.12
N ARG A 14 3.50 -14.94 -17.20
CA ARG A 14 2.88 -15.62 -16.05
C ARG A 14 2.35 -14.51 -15.13
N GLY A 15 1.02 -14.31 -15.08
CA GLY A 15 0.38 -13.13 -14.45
C GLY A 15 0.95 -12.74 -13.07
N ASN A 16 1.22 -13.72 -12.21
CA ASN A 16 1.80 -13.51 -10.89
C ASN A 16 3.20 -12.81 -10.89
N VAL A 17 3.98 -12.91 -11.97
CA VAL A 17 5.32 -12.30 -12.07
C VAL A 17 5.23 -10.85 -12.51
N LEU A 18 4.33 -10.54 -13.45
CA LEU A 18 4.14 -9.17 -13.95
C LEU A 18 3.58 -8.27 -12.84
N ASP A 19 2.55 -8.74 -12.13
CA ASP A 19 1.93 -7.97 -11.04
C ASP A 19 2.90 -7.76 -9.88
N LEU A 20 3.71 -8.77 -9.57
CA LEU A 20 4.79 -8.66 -8.58
C LEU A 20 5.84 -7.63 -9.02
N ALA A 21 6.28 -7.66 -10.27
CA ALA A 21 7.27 -6.73 -10.80
C ALA A 21 6.76 -5.28 -10.76
N VAL A 22 5.51 -5.06 -11.16
CA VAL A 22 4.87 -3.75 -11.10
C VAL A 22 4.77 -3.27 -9.65
N GLY A 23 4.34 -4.14 -8.73
CA GLY A 23 4.26 -3.81 -7.30
C GLY A 23 5.60 -3.39 -6.69
N ILE A 24 6.70 -4.08 -7.03
CA ILE A 24 8.05 -3.74 -6.55
C ILE A 24 8.51 -2.38 -7.12
N VAL A 25 8.31 -2.15 -8.42
CA VAL A 25 8.74 -0.89 -9.07
C VAL A 25 7.96 0.30 -8.53
N ILE A 26 6.63 0.17 -8.40
CA ILE A 26 5.77 1.21 -7.82
C ILE A 26 6.15 1.42 -6.35
N GLY A 27 6.38 0.36 -5.59
CA GLY A 27 6.81 0.44 -4.19
C GLY A 27 8.11 1.24 -4.03
N ALA A 28 9.13 0.94 -4.85
CA ALA A 28 10.41 1.66 -4.81
C ALA A 28 10.27 3.15 -5.18
N ALA A 29 9.49 3.44 -6.22
CA ALA A 29 9.21 4.83 -6.62
C ALA A 29 8.43 5.57 -5.52
N PHE A 30 7.44 4.93 -4.91
CA PHE A 30 6.63 5.49 -3.83
C PHE A 30 7.48 5.81 -2.60
N THR A 31 8.36 4.90 -2.18
CA THR A 31 9.31 5.15 -1.08
C THR A 31 10.17 6.37 -1.35
N THR A 32 10.61 6.59 -2.60
CA THR A 32 11.41 7.76 -2.99
C THR A 32 10.61 9.06 -2.83
N ILE A 33 9.36 9.08 -3.29
CA ILE A 33 8.47 10.26 -3.17
C ILE A 33 8.25 10.62 -1.70
N VAL A 34 7.96 9.61 -0.87
CA VAL A 34 7.76 9.80 0.56
C VAL A 34 9.04 10.31 1.23
N SER A 35 10.20 9.73 0.88
CA SER A 35 11.47 10.11 1.48
C SER A 35 11.79 11.57 1.14
N SER A 36 11.58 12.01 -0.11
CA SER A 36 11.75 13.41 -0.51
C SER A 36 10.79 14.35 0.23
N LEU A 37 9.51 13.98 0.41
CA LEU A 37 8.58 14.77 1.23
C LEU A 37 9.11 14.96 2.66
N VAL A 38 9.72 13.94 3.23
CA VAL A 38 10.22 14.01 4.60
C VAL A 38 11.54 14.78 4.68
N GLU A 39 12.51 14.43 3.86
CA GLU A 39 13.86 14.99 3.88
C GLU A 39 13.91 16.42 3.35
N ASP A 40 13.16 16.72 2.28
CA ASP A 40 13.24 18.03 1.60
C ASP A 40 12.18 19.03 2.10
N ILE A 41 11.07 18.54 2.65
CA ILE A 41 9.98 19.41 3.13
C ILE A 41 9.89 19.37 4.65
N ILE A 42 9.63 18.22 5.27
CA ILE A 42 9.39 18.15 6.72
C ILE A 42 10.65 18.48 7.55
N MET A 43 11.80 17.90 7.22
CA MET A 43 13.04 18.05 7.98
C MET A 43 13.54 19.50 8.06
N PRO A 44 13.49 20.33 7.00
CA PRO A 44 13.79 21.75 7.12
C PRO A 44 12.90 22.50 8.12
N PHE A 45 11.60 22.20 8.15
CA PHE A 45 10.69 22.79 9.15
C PHE A 45 10.99 22.29 10.57
N VAL A 46 11.26 20.99 10.73
CA VAL A 46 11.66 20.42 12.02
C VAL A 46 12.98 21.06 12.49
N GLY A 47 13.97 21.17 11.60
CA GLY A 47 15.26 21.80 11.88
C GLY A 47 15.12 23.27 12.26
N MET A 48 14.21 24.02 11.62
CA MET A 48 13.91 25.40 12.01
C MET A 48 13.33 25.50 13.42
N LEU A 49 12.47 24.55 13.82
CA LEU A 49 11.87 24.51 15.15
C LEU A 49 12.82 24.02 16.24
N THR A 50 13.73 23.10 15.92
CA THR A 50 14.74 22.57 16.86
C THR A 50 16.03 23.38 16.89
N GLY A 51 16.11 24.48 16.12
CA GLY A 51 17.30 25.33 16.05
C GLY A 51 18.50 24.68 15.35
N GLY A 52 18.26 23.73 14.44
CA GLY A 52 19.29 23.02 13.69
C GLY A 52 20.05 21.97 14.50
N HIS A 53 19.50 21.51 15.63
CA HIS A 53 20.15 20.50 16.45
C HIS A 53 20.18 19.14 15.74
N ASP A 54 21.32 18.83 15.14
CA ASP A 54 21.65 17.49 14.66
C ASP A 54 22.15 16.64 15.84
N ILE A 55 21.33 15.67 16.25
CA ILE A 55 21.63 14.76 17.36
C ILE A 55 22.69 13.73 16.92
N SER A 56 22.97 13.61 15.61
CA SER A 56 23.91 12.64 15.04
C SER A 56 25.33 12.77 15.57
N ALA A 57 25.76 13.98 15.96
CA ALA A 57 27.10 14.27 16.44
C ALA A 57 27.39 13.77 17.87
N LEU A 58 26.36 13.38 18.62
CA LEU A 58 26.51 12.85 19.98
C LEU A 58 27.28 11.52 19.95
N SER A 59 28.43 11.52 20.59
CA SER A 59 29.26 10.33 20.75
C SER A 59 29.92 10.32 22.12
N ILE A 60 30.06 9.13 22.69
CA ILE A 60 30.82 8.89 23.91
C ILE A 60 32.05 8.07 23.52
N ASN A 61 33.22 8.54 23.94
CA ASN A 61 34.46 7.78 23.80
C ASN A 61 34.62 6.85 25.00
N ILE A 62 34.69 5.55 24.76
CA ILE A 62 34.93 4.52 25.77
C ILE A 62 36.32 3.94 25.48
N GLY A 63 37.34 4.45 26.17
CA GLY A 63 38.73 4.10 25.91
C GLY A 63 39.17 4.53 24.51
N THR A 64 39.54 3.57 23.66
CA THR A 64 39.93 3.81 22.25
C THR A 64 38.77 3.70 21.26
N ALA A 65 37.58 3.27 21.72
CA ALA A 65 36.41 3.10 20.87
C ALA A 65 35.47 4.31 20.96
N LYS A 66 35.04 4.82 19.80
CA LYS A 66 34.05 5.90 19.69
C LYS A 66 32.66 5.31 19.49
N LEU A 67 31.79 5.41 20.50
CA LEU A 67 30.39 5.01 20.41
C LEU A 67 29.54 6.21 19.96
N ALA A 68 29.20 6.26 18.68
CA ALA A 68 28.35 7.30 18.09
C ALA A 68 26.86 6.93 18.20
N TYR A 69 26.30 6.99 19.42
CA TYR A 69 24.88 6.71 19.65
C TYR A 69 23.95 7.79 19.08
N GLY A 70 24.46 8.99 18.82
CA GLY A 70 23.73 10.09 18.21
C GLY A 70 23.16 9.72 16.84
N SER A 71 23.94 9.06 15.99
CA SER A 71 23.48 8.66 14.65
C SER A 71 22.37 7.62 14.70
N PHE A 72 22.42 6.71 15.68
CA PHE A 72 21.35 5.73 15.90
C PHE A 72 20.07 6.40 16.38
N LEU A 73 20.16 7.33 17.33
CA LEU A 73 19.00 8.06 17.84
C LEU A 73 18.38 8.95 16.75
N GLN A 74 19.22 9.58 15.92
CA GLN A 74 18.78 10.33 14.74
C GLN A 74 18.04 9.43 13.75
N ALA A 75 18.53 8.21 13.49
CA ALA A 75 17.86 7.26 12.60
C ALA A 75 16.48 6.84 13.14
N ILE A 76 16.33 6.64 14.46
CA ILE A 76 15.03 6.37 15.10
C ILE A 76 14.07 7.55 14.91
N LEU A 77 14.56 8.78 15.13
CA LEU A 77 13.75 9.98 14.96
C LEU A 77 13.29 10.14 13.51
N ASN A 78 14.20 9.99 12.54
CA ASN A 78 13.89 10.04 11.13
C ASN A 78 12.85 8.98 10.74
N PHE A 79 13.00 7.74 11.23
CA PHE A 79 12.02 6.68 10.99
C PHE A 79 10.63 7.06 11.52
N LEU A 80 10.54 7.64 12.71
CA LEU A 80 9.27 8.06 13.31
C LEU A 80 8.61 9.19 12.51
N ILE A 81 9.40 10.16 12.03
CA ILE A 81 8.91 11.26 11.19
C ILE A 81 8.42 10.72 9.85
N ILE A 82 9.17 9.82 9.20
CA ILE A 82 8.78 9.20 7.93
C ILE A 82 7.48 8.41 8.12
N ALA A 83 7.38 7.58 9.15
CA ALA A 83 6.18 6.81 9.45
C ALA A 83 4.96 7.72 9.66
N LEU A 84 5.12 8.82 10.40
CA LEU A 84 4.07 9.81 10.61
C LEU A 84 3.67 10.52 9.31
N ALA A 85 4.65 10.91 8.48
CA ALA A 85 4.40 11.55 7.20
C ALA A 85 3.64 10.62 6.23
N ILE A 86 4.05 9.35 6.14
CA ILE A 86 3.33 8.32 5.36
C ILE A 86 1.90 8.20 5.87
N PHE A 87 1.70 8.12 7.18
CA PHE A 87 0.38 8.01 7.77
C PHE A 87 -0.52 9.20 7.39
N ILE A 88 0.00 10.42 7.50
CA ILE A 88 -0.74 11.64 7.12
C ILE A 88 -1.03 11.63 5.61
N PHE A 89 -0.05 11.30 4.77
CA PHE A 89 -0.19 11.26 3.32
C PHE A 89 -1.25 10.24 2.87
N ILE A 90 -1.19 9.01 3.39
CA ILE A 90 -2.19 7.98 3.14
C ILE A 90 -3.56 8.44 3.65
N LYS A 91 -3.63 9.07 4.82
CA LYS A 91 -4.89 9.60 5.36
C LYS A 91 -5.49 10.70 4.49
N ILE A 92 -4.68 11.59 3.93
CA ILE A 92 -5.14 12.65 3.00
C ILE A 92 -5.71 12.02 1.72
N ILE A 93 -4.98 11.08 1.11
CA ILE A 93 -5.44 10.40 -0.11
C ILE A 93 -6.66 9.54 0.18
N SER A 94 -6.68 8.81 1.28
CA SER A 94 -7.80 7.96 1.68
C SER A 94 -9.04 8.77 2.00
N ASN A 95 -8.91 9.90 2.69
CA ASN A 95 -10.03 10.82 2.95
C ASN A 95 -10.54 11.50 1.67
N ALA A 96 -9.63 11.93 0.78
CA ALA A 96 -10.00 12.48 -0.52
C ALA A 96 -10.71 11.44 -1.39
N ALA A 97 -10.19 10.21 -1.42
CA ALA A 97 -10.78 9.11 -2.17
C ALA A 97 -12.06 8.57 -1.54
N ALA A 98 -12.24 8.63 -0.21
CA ALA A 98 -13.49 8.26 0.46
C ALA A 98 -14.66 9.16 0.02
N LYS A 99 -14.37 10.41 -0.36
CA LYS A 99 -15.36 11.34 -0.90
C LYS A 99 -15.81 10.97 -2.32
N PHE A 100 -15.00 10.25 -3.10
CA PHE A 100 -15.34 9.77 -4.44
C PHE A 100 -15.79 8.29 -4.46
N ARG A 101 -15.31 7.46 -3.52
CA ARG A 101 -15.70 6.06 -3.36
C ARG A 101 -17.10 5.86 -2.81
N GLN A 102 -17.66 6.81 -2.05
CA GLN A 102 -19.06 6.65 -1.59
C GLN A 102 -20.08 6.59 -2.73
N GLU A 103 -19.79 7.16 -3.90
CA GLU A 103 -20.64 7.03 -5.09
C GLU A 103 -20.34 5.76 -5.90
N GLU A 104 -19.07 5.38 -6.06
CA GLU A 104 -18.68 4.15 -6.79
C GLU A 104 -18.95 2.85 -6.02
N GLU A 105 -18.83 2.85 -4.69
CA GLU A 105 -19.00 1.65 -3.86
C GLU A 105 -20.49 1.27 -3.75
N ILE A 106 -21.41 2.24 -3.78
CA ILE A 106 -22.86 1.97 -3.85
C ILE A 106 -23.22 1.34 -5.22
N GLU A 107 -22.62 1.81 -6.31
CA GLU A 107 -22.87 1.28 -7.66
C GLU A 107 -22.19 -0.09 -7.89
N LYS A 108 -20.99 -0.31 -7.31
CA LYS A 108 -20.23 -1.58 -7.44
C LYS A 108 -20.77 -2.68 -6.51
N LEU A 109 -21.32 -2.32 -5.35
CA LEU A 109 -22.03 -3.26 -4.46
C LEU A 109 -23.33 -3.79 -5.09
N GLU A 110 -23.95 -3.05 -6.03
CA GLU A 110 -25.06 -3.57 -6.84
C GLU A 110 -24.61 -4.50 -7.98
N ILE A 111 -23.36 -4.38 -8.45
CA ILE A 111 -22.89 -5.05 -9.68
C ILE A 111 -22.02 -6.29 -9.42
N GLU A 112 -21.28 -6.38 -8.31
CA GLU A 112 -20.40 -7.52 -8.04
C GLU A 112 -21.02 -8.53 -7.06
N ILE A 113 -22.15 -9.11 -7.44
CA ILE A 113 -22.40 -10.49 -7.03
C ILE A 113 -21.47 -11.34 -7.91
N PRO A 114 -20.47 -12.06 -7.35
CA PRO A 114 -19.68 -13.02 -8.11
C PRO A 114 -20.60 -13.84 -9.00
N ALA A 115 -20.26 -14.04 -10.27
CA ALA A 115 -21.16 -14.71 -11.22
C ALA A 115 -21.71 -16.04 -10.65
N ALA A 116 -20.89 -16.76 -9.89
CA ALA A 116 -21.28 -17.93 -9.12
C ALA A 116 -22.38 -17.67 -8.08
N GLU A 117 -22.28 -16.62 -7.25
CA GLU A 117 -23.31 -16.25 -6.27
C GLU A 117 -24.60 -15.79 -6.96
N LYS A 118 -24.51 -15.16 -8.13
CA LYS A 118 -25.68 -14.83 -8.96
C LYS A 118 -26.36 -16.09 -9.48
N TYR A 119 -25.60 -17.03 -10.05
CA TYR A 119 -26.14 -18.32 -10.49
C TYR A 119 -26.75 -19.12 -9.34
N LEU A 120 -26.14 -19.09 -8.14
CA LEU A 120 -26.69 -19.77 -6.97
C LEU A 120 -28.00 -19.14 -6.49
N LYS A 121 -28.10 -17.80 -6.54
CA LYS A 121 -29.35 -17.08 -6.25
C LYS A 121 -30.44 -17.43 -7.28
N ASP A 122 -30.09 -17.40 -8.56
CA ASP A 122 -31.00 -17.76 -9.65
C ASP A 122 -31.47 -19.22 -9.54
N ILE A 123 -30.56 -20.16 -9.23
CA ILE A 123 -30.89 -21.59 -9.00
C ILE A 123 -31.80 -21.75 -7.79
N ARG A 124 -31.54 -21.06 -6.67
CA ARG A 124 -32.39 -21.09 -5.47
C ARG A 124 -33.80 -20.62 -5.78
N ASP A 125 -33.93 -19.51 -6.52
CA ASP A 125 -35.22 -18.91 -6.82
C ASP A 125 -36.01 -19.77 -7.83
N LEU A 126 -35.32 -20.41 -8.79
CA LEU A 126 -35.92 -21.40 -9.69
C LEU A 126 -36.42 -22.65 -8.95
N LEU A 127 -35.63 -23.19 -8.01
CA LEU A 127 -36.03 -24.34 -7.19
C LEU A 127 -37.19 -24.01 -6.26
N ALA A 128 -37.21 -22.83 -5.64
CA ALA A 128 -38.33 -22.37 -4.80
C ALA A 128 -39.64 -22.23 -5.59
N LYS A 129 -39.53 -21.82 -6.87
CA LYS A 129 -40.68 -21.74 -7.79
C LYS A 129 -41.19 -23.13 -8.19
N GLU A 130 -40.30 -24.11 -8.40
CA GLU A 130 -40.67 -25.50 -8.70
C GLU A 130 -41.19 -26.28 -7.48
N THR A 131 -40.75 -25.93 -6.26
CA THR A 131 -41.19 -26.57 -5.01
C THR A 131 -42.41 -25.93 -4.35
N SER A 132 -43.04 -24.93 -5.01
CA SER A 132 -44.42 -24.57 -4.65
C SER A 132 -45.31 -25.81 -4.76
N PRO A 133 -46.21 -26.06 -3.79
CA PRO A 133 -46.76 -27.39 -3.55
C PRO A 133 -47.41 -27.91 -4.83
N ILE A 134 -46.97 -29.09 -5.26
CA ILE A 134 -47.72 -29.93 -6.19
C ILE A 134 -49.10 -30.05 -5.56
N ASP A 135 -50.07 -29.40 -6.17
CA ASP A 135 -51.48 -29.50 -5.82
C ASP A 135 -51.90 -30.95 -6.08
N LEU A 136 -51.68 -31.80 -5.08
CA LEU A 136 -52.21 -33.16 -5.00
C LEU A 136 -53.66 -33.04 -4.52
N SER A 137 -54.50 -32.42 -5.34
CA SER A 137 -55.96 -32.44 -5.26
C SER A 137 -56.54 -33.42 -6.28
#